data_AF-V6HY21-F1
#
_entry.id   AF-V6HY21-F1
#
_cell.length_a   1.000
_cell.length_b   1.000
_cell.length_c   1.000
_cell.angle_alpha   90.00
_cell.angle_beta   90.00
_cell.angle_gamma   90.00
#
_symmetry.space_group_name_H-M   'P 1'
#
loop_
_entity.id
_entity.type
_entity.pdbx_description
1 polymer ?
#
loop_
_entity_poly.entity_id
_entity_poly.type
_entity_poly.pdbx_seq_one_letter_code
_entity_poly.pdbx_strand_id
1 'polypeptide(L)'
;MPTKIQEKGNKKLKLFTLSRFLIFLVSISAYNCASVPQYRDVHLASKSLLDTAEDHIKEKRYSEATELLRTVLKVYPEDSRANSISEKLPDPYKAGLRDISLKGFNKANRTEADSGFFEKLAWYLPDRILDFLDIASFNVKIGPQLGASLWAFRGFQVTLYAGNTMQLGWFQKRTLGFTEELSGEAGLGPIVPIAISGRSIGTGSERGIYDSFVLHSPYKKVYQDYRDYWSTGAKVGFLLTGAEVELHWLEIFDFISGIFTFDPLEDDFGKTRSLLLSKQEQKNLLIINTASHAYCDCEIREIRGQFPSLSDAPENPVLPKAEEASKSNHGARKK
;
A
#
# COMPACT_ATOMS: atom_id res chain seq x y z
N MET A 1 -30.42 -44.75 15.60
CA MET A 1 -30.00 -44.09 16.85
C MET A 1 -28.49 -44.20 16.97
N PRO A 2 -27.73 -43.09 16.86
CA PRO A 2 -26.29 -43.13 17.09
C PRO A 2 -26.03 -43.49 18.56
N THR A 3 -25.14 -44.46 18.78
CA THR A 3 -24.76 -44.90 20.13
C THR A 3 -24.01 -43.77 20.85
N LYS A 4 -24.22 -43.62 22.16
CA LYS A 4 -23.58 -42.57 23.01
C LYS A 4 -22.05 -42.46 22.86
N ILE A 5 -21.40 -43.48 22.29
CA ILE A 5 -19.96 -43.54 22.01
C ILE A 5 -19.59 -42.70 20.77
N GLN A 6 -20.41 -42.69 19.71
CA GLN A 6 -20.16 -41.89 18.50
C GLN A 6 -20.26 -40.38 18.75
N GLU A 7 -21.16 -39.95 19.63
CA GLU A 7 -21.36 -38.53 19.93
C GLU A 7 -20.16 -37.92 20.70
N LYS A 8 -19.51 -38.72 21.55
CA LYS A 8 -18.35 -38.30 22.36
C LYS A 8 -17.07 -38.17 21.53
N GLY A 9 -16.89 -39.03 20.52
CA GLY A 9 -15.77 -38.95 19.58
C GLY A 9 -15.85 -37.70 18.69
N ASN A 10 -17.05 -37.36 18.22
CA ASN A 10 -17.26 -36.21 17.35
C ASN A 10 -17.02 -34.86 18.06
N LYS A 11 -17.37 -34.76 19.36
CA LYS A 11 -17.07 -33.56 20.18
C LYS A 11 -15.57 -33.37 20.43
N LYS A 12 -14.82 -34.46 20.71
CA LYS A 12 -13.36 -34.40 20.88
C LYS A 12 -12.65 -34.03 19.58
N LEU A 13 -13.11 -34.57 18.44
CA LEU A 13 -12.54 -34.25 17.13
C LEU A 13 -12.76 -32.77 16.77
N LYS A 14 -13.98 -32.25 16.96
CA LYS A 14 -14.32 -30.84 16.72
C LYS A 14 -13.53 -29.87 17.61
N LEU A 15 -13.34 -30.20 18.89
CA LEU A 15 -12.56 -29.37 19.81
C LEU A 15 -11.07 -29.35 19.44
N PHE A 16 -10.54 -30.49 18.97
CA PHE A 16 -9.16 -30.63 18.55
C PHE A 16 -8.85 -29.89 17.23
N THR A 17 -9.78 -29.92 16.27
CA THR A 17 -9.67 -29.13 15.03
C THR A 17 -9.82 -27.64 15.27
N LEU A 18 -10.73 -27.21 16.17
CA LEU A 18 -10.91 -25.80 16.51
C LEU A 18 -9.66 -25.24 17.21
N SER A 19 -9.08 -26.00 18.15
CA SER A 19 -7.87 -25.60 18.87
C SER A 19 -6.67 -25.44 17.94
N ARG A 20 -6.46 -26.36 16.99
CA ARG A 20 -5.37 -26.25 16.01
C ARG A 20 -5.57 -25.09 15.04
N PHE A 21 -6.80 -24.81 14.64
CA PHE A 21 -7.13 -23.65 13.81
C PHE A 21 -6.87 -22.33 14.56
N LEU A 22 -7.22 -22.26 15.84
CA LEU A 22 -6.92 -21.11 16.70
C LEU A 22 -5.42 -20.91 16.92
N ILE A 23 -4.66 -22.00 17.15
CA ILE A 23 -3.20 -21.93 17.27
C ILE A 23 -2.58 -21.46 15.95
N PHE A 24 -3.06 -21.96 14.81
CA PHE A 24 -2.60 -21.52 13.49
C PHE A 24 -2.89 -20.03 13.23
N LEU A 25 -4.09 -19.55 13.58
CA LEU A 25 -4.46 -18.13 13.53
C LEU A 25 -3.57 -17.26 14.41
N VAL A 26 -3.36 -17.66 15.68
CA VAL A 26 -2.50 -16.92 16.62
C VAL A 26 -1.03 -16.92 16.18
N SER A 27 -0.56 -18.02 15.56
CA SER A 27 0.80 -18.14 15.04
C SER A 27 1.01 -17.19 13.87
N ILE A 28 0.06 -17.09 12.95
CA ILE A 28 0.12 -16.14 11.82
C ILE A 28 0.17 -14.69 12.31
N SER A 29 -0.56 -14.37 13.38
CA SER A 29 -0.53 -13.03 13.98
C SER A 29 0.84 -12.67 14.60
N ALA A 30 1.68 -13.64 14.94
CA ALA A 30 2.96 -13.41 15.60
C ALA A 30 4.15 -13.21 14.63
N TYR A 31 4.00 -13.54 13.35
CA TYR A 31 5.11 -13.49 12.38
C TYR A 31 5.29 -12.16 11.64
N ASN A 32 4.37 -11.20 11.80
CA ASN A 32 4.45 -9.88 11.16
C ASN A 32 4.78 -8.75 12.14
N CYS A 33 5.79 -8.96 12.99
CA CYS A 33 6.44 -7.86 13.70
C CYS A 33 7.42 -7.15 12.76
N ALA A 34 6.91 -6.46 11.73
CA ALA A 34 7.69 -5.38 11.14
C ALA A 34 7.90 -4.36 12.27
N SER A 35 9.15 -4.15 12.69
CA SER A 35 9.45 -3.19 13.75
C SER A 35 8.97 -1.82 13.29
N VAL A 36 8.01 -1.26 14.01
CA VAL A 36 7.57 0.12 13.81
C VAL A 36 8.82 1.01 13.85
N PRO A 37 9.04 1.91 12.88
CA PRO A 37 10.21 2.79 12.88
C PRO A 37 10.36 3.52 14.23
N GLN A 38 11.54 4.01 14.58
CA GLN A 38 11.68 4.87 15.75
C GLN A 38 11.37 6.33 15.38
N TYR A 39 10.86 7.12 16.33
CA TYR A 39 10.56 8.55 16.09
C TYR A 39 11.75 9.32 15.53
N ARG A 40 12.95 9.03 16.05
CA ARG A 40 14.20 9.62 15.55
C ARG A 40 14.46 9.29 14.08
N ASP A 41 14.21 8.04 13.67
CA ASP A 41 14.43 7.62 12.28
C ASP A 41 13.46 8.32 11.34
N VAL A 42 12.20 8.49 11.76
CA VAL A 42 11.18 9.23 10.99
C VAL A 42 11.58 10.70 10.85
N HIS A 43 12.07 11.33 11.92
CA HIS A 43 12.55 12.71 11.88
C HIS A 43 13.77 12.87 10.94
N LEU A 44 14.79 12.03 11.10
CA LEU A 44 16.00 12.05 10.26
C LEU A 44 15.68 11.79 8.78
N ALA A 45 14.78 10.84 8.50
CA ALA A 45 14.29 10.57 7.15
C ALA A 45 13.55 11.79 6.58
N SER A 46 12.67 12.42 7.37
CA SER A 46 11.90 13.60 6.95
C SER A 46 12.81 14.78 6.62
N LYS A 47 13.82 15.02 7.45
CA LYS A 47 14.84 16.05 7.22
C LYS A 47 15.62 15.80 5.94
N SER A 48 16.15 14.57 5.78
CA SER A 48 16.90 14.18 4.59
C SER A 48 16.07 14.30 3.30
N LEU A 49 14.79 13.93 3.32
CA LEU A 49 13.90 14.13 2.18
C LEU A 49 13.64 15.61 1.88
N LEU A 50 13.50 16.44 2.92
CA LEU A 50 13.29 17.86 2.75
C LEU A 50 14.51 18.55 2.11
N ASP A 51 15.71 18.22 2.57
CA ASP A 51 16.97 18.70 1.99
C ASP A 51 17.06 18.32 0.51
N THR A 52 16.77 17.04 0.20
CA THR A 52 16.85 16.53 -1.17
C THR A 52 15.75 17.09 -2.07
N ALA A 53 14.56 17.37 -1.54
CA ALA A 53 13.49 18.00 -2.30
C ALA A 53 13.86 19.43 -2.72
N GLU A 54 14.54 20.18 -1.86
CA GLU A 54 15.04 21.51 -2.21
C GLU A 54 16.08 21.45 -3.34
N ASP A 55 16.95 20.44 -3.34
CA ASP A 55 17.89 20.21 -4.43
C ASP A 55 17.20 19.81 -5.73
N HIS A 56 16.20 18.93 -5.69
CA HIS A 56 15.38 18.60 -6.86
C HIS A 56 14.66 19.83 -7.44
N ILE A 57 14.20 20.77 -6.61
CA ILE A 57 13.63 22.04 -7.08
C ILE A 57 14.66 22.88 -7.84
N LYS A 58 15.90 22.97 -7.34
CA LYS A 58 17.01 23.67 -8.03
C LYS A 58 17.33 23.02 -9.37
N GLU A 59 17.27 21.70 -9.44
CA GLU A 59 17.47 20.90 -10.66
C GLU A 59 16.25 20.91 -11.60
N LYS A 60 15.16 21.62 -11.25
CA LYS A 60 13.88 21.64 -11.96
C LYS A 60 13.19 20.26 -12.06
N ARG A 61 13.54 19.34 -11.16
CA ARG A 61 12.93 18.02 -11.00
C ARG A 61 11.72 18.11 -10.07
N TYR A 62 10.74 18.92 -10.47
CA TYR A 62 9.62 19.30 -9.62
C TYR A 62 8.73 18.14 -9.21
N SER A 63 8.63 17.10 -10.05
CA SER A 63 7.79 15.93 -9.74
C SER A 63 8.37 15.11 -8.59
N GLU A 64 9.67 14.85 -8.63
CA GLU A 64 10.40 14.19 -7.55
C GLU A 64 10.32 15.01 -6.26
N ALA A 65 10.60 16.32 -6.34
CA ALA A 65 10.47 17.22 -5.19
C ALA A 65 9.06 17.19 -4.56
N THR A 66 8.02 17.17 -5.38
CA THR A 66 6.62 17.12 -4.93
C THR A 66 6.34 15.83 -4.15
N GLU A 67 6.80 14.68 -4.64
CA GLU A 67 6.58 13.40 -3.96
C GLU A 67 7.30 13.34 -2.60
N LEU A 68 8.53 13.86 -2.54
CA LEU A 68 9.27 13.96 -1.28
C LEU A 68 8.57 14.91 -0.29
N LEU A 69 8.23 16.13 -0.72
CA LEU A 69 7.57 17.13 0.11
C LEU A 69 6.21 16.68 0.61
N ARG A 70 5.40 16.05 -0.25
CA ARG A 70 4.10 15.49 0.13
C ARG A 70 4.27 14.50 1.28
N THR A 71 5.27 13.64 1.23
CA THR A 71 5.53 12.65 2.29
C THR A 71 6.00 13.31 3.58
N VAL A 72 6.86 14.32 3.50
CA VAL A 72 7.32 15.11 4.66
C VAL A 72 6.16 15.86 5.33
N LEU A 73 5.31 16.52 4.54
CA LEU A 73 4.18 17.32 5.03
C LEU A 73 3.07 16.47 5.69
N LYS A 74 3.02 15.15 5.46
CA LYS A 74 2.14 14.25 6.23
C LYS A 74 2.53 14.17 7.71
N VAL A 75 3.83 14.21 8.01
CA VAL A 75 4.35 14.15 9.39
C VAL A 75 4.52 15.56 9.97
N TYR A 76 4.95 16.51 9.13
CA TYR A 76 5.28 17.88 9.49
C TYR A 76 4.44 18.92 8.71
N PRO A 77 3.10 18.93 8.82
CA PRO A 77 2.25 19.80 8.01
C PRO A 77 2.45 21.30 8.29
N GLU A 78 2.87 21.64 9.51
CA GLU A 78 3.01 23.01 9.99
C GLU A 78 4.48 23.49 10.00
N ASP A 79 5.43 22.66 9.53
CA ASP A 79 6.84 23.04 9.56
C ASP A 79 7.11 24.22 8.60
N SER A 80 7.67 25.30 9.15
CA SER A 80 7.91 26.54 8.41
C SER A 80 8.87 26.35 7.24
N ARG A 81 9.89 25.50 7.39
CA ARG A 81 10.87 25.21 6.34
C ARG A 81 10.22 24.40 5.22
N ALA A 82 9.50 23.33 5.55
CA ALA A 82 8.75 22.52 4.58
C ALA A 82 7.76 23.36 3.78
N ASN A 83 7.02 24.25 4.44
CA ASN A 83 6.10 25.17 3.79
C ASN A 83 6.81 26.23 2.92
N SER A 84 7.95 26.76 3.35
CA SER A 84 8.72 27.69 2.50
C SER A 84 9.29 27.03 1.24
N ILE A 85 9.67 25.74 1.32
CA ILE A 85 10.19 24.99 0.18
C ILE A 85 9.04 24.60 -0.76
N SER A 86 7.88 24.22 -0.22
CA SER A 86 6.70 23.94 -1.04
C SER A 86 6.23 25.17 -1.84
N GLU A 87 6.37 26.37 -1.27
CA GLU A 87 6.05 27.61 -1.97
C GLU A 87 6.96 27.91 -3.18
N LYS A 88 8.12 27.25 -3.30
CA LYS A 88 9.02 27.37 -4.46
C LYS A 88 8.58 26.52 -5.67
N LEU A 89 7.64 25.59 -5.50
CA LEU A 89 7.16 24.76 -6.59
C LEU A 89 6.27 25.55 -7.57
N PRO A 90 6.25 25.22 -8.87
CA PRO A 90 5.25 25.76 -9.78
C PRO A 90 3.83 25.27 -9.42
N ASP A 91 2.81 26.05 -9.76
CA ASP A 91 1.40 25.77 -9.46
C ASP A 91 0.90 24.34 -9.73
N PRO A 92 1.19 23.70 -10.89
CA PRO A 92 0.73 22.33 -11.12
C PRO A 92 1.30 21.33 -10.10
N TYR A 93 2.52 21.56 -9.63
CA TYR A 93 3.20 20.71 -8.64
C TYR A 93 2.76 21.02 -7.20
N LYS A 94 2.47 22.29 -6.90
CA LYS A 94 1.87 22.70 -5.62
C LYS A 94 0.52 22.04 -5.38
N ALA A 95 -0.33 21.98 -6.40
CA ALA A 95 -1.61 21.29 -6.32
C ALA A 95 -1.44 19.81 -5.90
N GLY A 96 -0.39 19.16 -6.41
CA GLY A 96 -0.02 17.79 -6.06
C GLY A 96 0.32 17.57 -4.58
N LEU A 97 0.70 18.59 -3.81
CA LEU A 97 1.02 18.43 -2.39
C LEU A 97 -0.21 18.17 -1.51
N ARG A 98 -1.35 18.75 -1.88
CA ARG A 98 -2.62 18.65 -1.12
C ARG A 98 -3.43 17.43 -1.49
N ASP A 99 -3.12 16.82 -2.62
CA ASP A 99 -3.85 15.67 -3.11
C ASP A 99 -3.50 14.46 -2.24
N ILE A 100 -4.51 13.88 -1.58
CA ILE A 100 -4.39 12.57 -0.97
C ILE A 100 -4.22 11.61 -2.14
N SER A 101 -2.96 11.30 -2.43
CA SER A 101 -2.38 10.47 -3.50
C SER A 101 -3.04 9.10 -3.68
N LEU A 102 -4.31 9.09 -4.01
CA LEU A 102 -5.05 7.96 -4.53
C LEU A 102 -5.53 8.49 -5.87
N LYS A 103 -4.73 8.24 -6.92
CA LYS A 103 -4.87 8.88 -8.24
C LYS A 103 -6.15 8.48 -8.99
N GLY A 104 -7.18 8.02 -8.29
CA GLY A 104 -8.44 7.57 -8.85
C GLY A 104 -8.34 6.15 -9.41
N PHE A 105 -8.69 5.95 -10.66
CA PHE A 105 -8.83 4.63 -11.28
C PHE A 105 -7.44 4.05 -11.61
N ASN A 106 -6.75 3.40 -10.67
CA ASN A 106 -5.49 2.65 -10.87
C ASN A 106 -4.29 3.37 -11.51
N LYS A 107 -4.36 4.69 -11.76
CA LYS A 107 -3.34 5.45 -12.47
C LYS A 107 -1.92 5.16 -12.00
N ALA A 108 -0.99 5.05 -12.93
CA ALA A 108 0.40 4.80 -12.62
C ALA A 108 1.04 5.97 -11.87
N ASN A 109 1.98 5.67 -10.98
CA ASN A 109 2.77 6.71 -10.32
C ASN A 109 3.94 7.15 -11.20
N ARG A 110 3.60 7.83 -12.30
CA ARG A 110 4.54 8.35 -13.30
C ARG A 110 4.34 9.83 -13.50
N THR A 111 5.27 10.45 -14.22
CA THR A 111 5.28 11.89 -14.51
C THR A 111 5.35 12.09 -16.01
N GLU A 112 4.82 13.20 -16.50
CA GLU A 112 4.89 13.52 -17.93
C GLU A 112 6.34 13.57 -18.40
N ALA A 113 6.60 12.94 -19.55
CA ALA A 113 7.89 12.97 -20.23
C ALA A 113 7.81 13.93 -21.42
N ASP A 114 8.84 14.75 -21.59
CA ASP A 114 8.99 15.61 -22.76
C ASP A 114 9.60 14.78 -23.91
N SER A 115 8.76 13.92 -24.50
CA SER A 115 9.15 13.03 -25.60
C SER A 115 8.76 13.62 -26.96
N GLY A 116 9.67 13.49 -27.92
CA GLY A 116 9.46 13.93 -29.29
C GLY A 116 8.41 13.09 -30.03
N PHE A 117 7.90 13.61 -31.15
CA PHE A 117 6.91 12.90 -31.98
C PHE A 117 7.38 11.50 -32.41
N PHE A 118 8.63 11.37 -32.86
CA PHE A 118 9.17 10.08 -33.33
C PHE A 118 9.36 9.07 -32.20
N GLU A 119 9.68 9.55 -30.99
CA GLU A 119 9.78 8.68 -29.81
C GLU A 119 8.40 8.15 -29.41
N LYS A 120 7.38 9.02 -29.37
CA LYS A 120 5.98 8.61 -29.17
C LYS A 120 5.54 7.59 -30.22
N LEU A 121 5.90 7.79 -31.48
CA LEU A 121 5.58 6.86 -32.56
C LEU A 121 6.30 5.51 -32.39
N ALA A 122 7.57 5.52 -31.96
CA ALA A 122 8.33 4.30 -31.69
C ALA A 122 7.76 3.50 -30.52
N TRP A 123 7.25 4.19 -29.49
CA TRP A 123 6.61 3.57 -28.33
C TRP A 123 5.15 3.17 -28.55
N TYR A 124 4.48 3.69 -29.58
CA TYR A 124 3.06 3.41 -29.82
C TYR A 124 2.72 1.92 -29.79
N LEU A 125 3.43 1.10 -30.57
CA LEU A 125 3.18 -0.34 -30.65
C LEU A 125 3.64 -1.09 -29.38
N PRO A 126 4.85 -0.86 -28.83
CA PRO A 126 5.24 -1.42 -27.54
C PRO A 126 4.25 -1.14 -26.40
N ASP A 127 3.78 0.11 -26.26
CA ASP A 127 2.82 0.49 -25.22
C ASP A 127 1.53 -0.33 -25.38
N ARG A 128 0.97 -0.45 -26.59
CA ARG A 128 -0.23 -1.28 -26.80
C ARG A 128 -0.04 -2.76 -26.48
N ILE A 129 1.14 -3.31 -26.72
CA ILE A 129 1.44 -4.70 -26.34
C ILE A 129 1.44 -4.84 -24.82
N LEU A 130 1.99 -3.85 -24.10
CA LEU A 130 2.01 -3.86 -22.64
C LEU A 130 0.61 -3.73 -22.05
N ASP A 131 -0.22 -2.79 -22.54
CA ASP A 131 -1.60 -2.65 -22.07
C ASP A 131 -2.40 -3.94 -22.31
N PHE A 132 -2.18 -4.59 -23.46
CA PHE A 132 -2.82 -5.88 -23.76
C PHE A 132 -2.41 -6.97 -22.76
N LEU A 133 -1.15 -7.02 -22.35
CA LEU A 133 -0.68 -7.98 -21.35
C LEU A 133 -1.24 -7.66 -19.95
N ASP A 134 -1.53 -6.40 -19.64
CA ASP A 134 -2.11 -5.98 -18.35
C ASP A 134 -3.59 -6.31 -18.20
N ILE A 135 -4.29 -6.68 -19.28
CA ILE A 135 -5.72 -7.05 -19.25
C ILE A 135 -6.01 -8.20 -18.29
N ALA A 136 -5.10 -9.15 -18.13
CA ALA A 136 -5.33 -10.36 -17.34
C ALA A 136 -4.16 -10.64 -16.41
N SER A 137 -4.45 -11.14 -15.22
CA SER A 137 -3.46 -11.66 -14.28
C SER A 137 -3.72 -13.12 -13.96
N PHE A 138 -2.64 -13.87 -13.77
CA PHE A 138 -2.68 -15.29 -13.44
C PHE A 138 -1.58 -15.63 -12.43
N ASN A 139 -2.00 -16.13 -11.28
CA ASN A 139 -1.13 -16.35 -10.13
C ASN A 139 -1.32 -17.75 -9.57
N VAL A 140 -0.22 -18.47 -9.37
CA VAL A 140 -0.18 -19.73 -8.62
C VAL A 140 0.22 -19.43 -7.19
N LYS A 141 -0.56 -19.90 -6.22
CA LYS A 141 -0.34 -19.67 -4.79
C LYS A 141 0.20 -20.92 -4.11
N ILE A 142 1.26 -20.75 -3.32
CA ILE A 142 1.87 -21.78 -2.50
C ILE A 142 1.94 -21.29 -1.06
N GLY A 143 1.49 -22.11 -0.11
CA GLY A 143 1.47 -21.77 1.30
C GLY A 143 0.11 -22.07 1.94
N PRO A 144 0.04 -22.05 3.28
CA PRO A 144 -1.17 -22.42 4.00
C PRO A 144 -2.31 -21.44 3.72
N GLN A 145 -3.38 -21.95 3.11
CA GLN A 145 -4.54 -21.19 2.68
C GLN A 145 -5.80 -22.07 2.68
N LEU A 146 -6.95 -21.46 2.92
CA LEU A 146 -8.23 -22.12 2.80
C LEU A 146 -9.28 -21.10 2.38
N GLY A 147 -10.01 -21.43 1.32
CA GLY A 147 -11.21 -20.70 0.96
C GLY A 147 -11.34 -20.43 -0.52
N ALA A 148 -12.36 -19.65 -0.83
CA ALA A 148 -12.67 -19.20 -2.18
C ALA A 148 -13.21 -17.78 -2.14
N SER A 149 -12.93 -17.06 -3.22
CA SER A 149 -13.40 -15.70 -3.45
C SER A 149 -13.77 -15.56 -4.92
N LEU A 150 -14.90 -14.94 -5.18
CA LEU A 150 -15.40 -14.61 -6.51
C LEU A 150 -15.88 -13.17 -6.49
N TRP A 151 -15.52 -12.39 -7.50
CA TRP A 151 -15.95 -10.99 -7.59
C TRP A 151 -16.13 -10.56 -9.03
N ALA A 152 -17.14 -9.72 -9.28
CA ALA A 152 -17.28 -9.00 -10.53
C ALA A 152 -16.49 -7.68 -10.50
N PHE A 153 -16.50 -7.03 -9.34
CA PHE A 153 -15.63 -5.93 -8.92
C PHE A 153 -15.56 -6.00 -7.40
N ARG A 154 -14.61 -5.33 -6.76
CA ARG A 154 -14.39 -5.48 -5.30
C ARG A 154 -15.56 -4.95 -4.46
N GLY A 155 -16.44 -4.14 -5.03
CA GLY A 155 -17.74 -3.77 -4.44
C GLY A 155 -18.85 -4.82 -4.56
N PHE A 156 -18.68 -5.84 -5.40
CA PHE A 156 -19.62 -6.94 -5.62
C PHE A 156 -18.89 -8.29 -5.67
N GLN A 157 -18.78 -8.90 -4.49
CA GLN A 157 -18.00 -10.11 -4.29
C GLN A 157 -18.67 -11.07 -3.30
N VAL A 158 -18.25 -12.32 -3.33
CA VAL A 158 -18.51 -13.31 -2.29
C VAL A 158 -17.17 -13.91 -1.92
N THR A 159 -16.74 -13.70 -0.68
CA THR A 159 -15.41 -14.12 -0.25
C THR A 159 -15.49 -14.83 1.09
N LEU A 160 -14.78 -15.95 1.19
CA LEU A 160 -14.43 -16.60 2.44
C LEU A 160 -13.04 -17.17 2.21
N TYR A 161 -12.01 -16.43 2.58
CA TYR A 161 -10.63 -16.76 2.28
C TYR A 161 -9.72 -16.34 3.42
N ALA A 162 -8.83 -17.24 3.85
CA ALA A 162 -7.72 -16.91 4.72
C ALA A 162 -6.47 -17.65 4.26
N GLY A 163 -5.32 -16.98 4.26
CA GLY A 163 -4.07 -17.64 3.92
C GLY A 163 -2.84 -16.78 4.11
N ASN A 164 -1.70 -17.45 4.28
CA ASN A 164 -0.36 -16.90 4.18
C ASN A 164 0.31 -17.60 2.99
N THR A 165 0.49 -16.88 1.89
CA THR A 165 0.87 -17.46 0.60
C THR A 165 2.00 -16.68 -0.05
N MET A 166 2.88 -17.42 -0.71
CA MET A 166 3.74 -16.90 -1.76
C MET A 166 3.06 -17.19 -3.10
N GLN A 167 2.98 -16.18 -3.94
CA GLN A 167 2.35 -16.24 -5.25
C GLN A 167 3.42 -16.06 -6.31
N LEU A 168 3.37 -16.86 -7.37
CA LEU A 168 4.21 -16.72 -8.56
C LEU A 168 3.28 -16.56 -9.75
N GLY A 169 3.50 -15.51 -10.55
CA GLY A 169 2.62 -15.25 -11.66
C GLY A 169 2.86 -13.94 -12.37
N TRP A 170 1.95 -13.68 -13.30
CA TRP A 170 1.81 -12.40 -13.97
C TRP A 170 0.77 -11.59 -13.22
N PHE A 171 1.24 -10.60 -12.47
CA PHE A 171 0.42 -9.69 -11.66
C PHE A 171 0.10 -8.41 -12.44
N GLN A 172 -0.93 -7.72 -11.97
CA GLN A 172 -1.32 -6.41 -12.50
C GLN A 172 -0.14 -5.41 -12.54
N LYS A 173 -0.20 -4.49 -13.50
CA LYS A 173 0.78 -3.42 -13.73
C LYS A 173 2.16 -3.97 -14.09
N ARG A 174 2.20 -4.86 -15.09
CA ARG A 174 3.41 -5.35 -15.78
C ARG A 174 4.41 -6.06 -14.88
N THR A 175 3.93 -6.72 -13.82
CA THR A 175 4.79 -7.36 -12.82
C THR A 175 4.76 -8.88 -13.00
N LEU A 176 5.79 -9.44 -13.62
CA LEU A 176 6.11 -10.86 -13.53
C LEU A 176 7.03 -11.07 -12.33
N GLY A 177 6.65 -11.93 -11.39
CA GLY A 177 7.53 -12.18 -10.24
C GLY A 177 6.91 -12.96 -9.10
N PHE A 178 7.23 -12.56 -7.88
CA PHE A 178 6.80 -13.19 -6.65
C PHE A 178 6.07 -12.19 -5.76
N THR A 179 4.98 -12.64 -5.15
CA THR A 179 4.21 -11.83 -4.20
C THR A 179 3.93 -12.62 -2.94
N GLU A 180 4.35 -12.12 -1.79
CA GLU A 180 3.92 -12.61 -0.48
C GLU A 180 2.60 -11.93 -0.11
N GLU A 181 1.61 -12.71 0.35
CA GLU A 181 0.32 -12.21 0.81
C GLU A 181 -0.14 -12.97 2.06
N LEU A 182 -0.34 -12.25 3.14
CA LEU A 182 -1.14 -12.66 4.28
C LEU A 182 -2.51 -11.97 4.18
N SER A 183 -3.58 -12.74 4.00
CA SER A 183 -4.93 -12.19 3.92
C SER A 183 -5.96 -12.99 4.73
N GLY A 184 -6.95 -12.28 5.27
CA GLY A 184 -8.15 -12.83 5.89
C GLY A 184 -9.35 -12.01 5.47
N GLU A 185 -10.32 -12.63 4.80
CA GLU A 185 -11.44 -11.98 4.14
C GLU A 185 -12.71 -12.84 4.29
N ALA A 186 -13.82 -12.26 4.73
CA ALA A 186 -15.09 -12.98 4.81
C ALA A 186 -16.30 -12.04 4.66
N GLY A 187 -17.11 -12.21 3.62
CA GLY A 187 -18.34 -11.44 3.46
C GLY A 187 -18.94 -11.47 2.06
N LEU A 188 -19.90 -10.57 1.82
CA LEU A 188 -20.66 -10.46 0.59
C LEU A 188 -20.89 -9.00 0.20
N GLY A 189 -20.85 -8.72 -1.10
CA GLY A 189 -21.03 -7.39 -1.66
C GLY A 189 -19.89 -6.44 -1.25
N PRO A 190 -20.20 -5.18 -0.94
CA PRO A 190 -19.18 -4.19 -0.59
C PRO A 190 -18.75 -4.26 0.89
N ILE A 191 -19.48 -5.01 1.71
CA ILE A 191 -19.25 -5.16 3.16
C ILE A 191 -18.52 -6.47 3.39
N VAL A 192 -17.20 -6.39 3.40
CA VAL A 192 -16.30 -7.52 3.58
C VAL A 192 -15.18 -7.06 4.51
N PRO A 193 -15.17 -7.49 5.79
CA PRO A 193 -13.99 -7.34 6.62
C PRO A 193 -12.80 -8.03 5.96
N ILE A 194 -11.74 -7.25 5.72
CA ILE A 194 -10.46 -7.68 5.19
C ILE A 194 -9.35 -7.20 6.11
N ALA A 195 -8.39 -8.08 6.34
CA ALA A 195 -7.05 -7.74 6.80
C ALA A 195 -6.06 -8.32 5.80
N ILE A 196 -5.18 -7.47 5.26
CA ILE A 196 -4.20 -7.86 4.26
C ILE A 196 -2.84 -7.22 4.53
N SER A 197 -1.80 -8.02 4.40
CA SER A 197 -0.42 -7.60 4.31
C SER A 197 0.19 -8.27 3.08
N GLY A 198 0.82 -7.49 2.21
CA GLY A 198 1.37 -8.03 0.97
C GLY A 198 2.63 -7.32 0.52
N ARG A 199 3.53 -8.06 -0.11
CA ARG A 199 4.75 -7.55 -0.72
C ARG A 199 4.95 -8.19 -2.08
N SER A 200 5.25 -7.40 -3.10
CA SER A 200 5.50 -7.87 -4.47
C SER A 200 6.90 -7.46 -4.94
N ILE A 201 7.61 -8.40 -5.54
CA ILE A 201 8.96 -8.24 -6.12
C ILE A 201 8.95 -8.89 -7.51
N GLY A 202 9.39 -8.18 -8.54
CA GLY A 202 9.39 -8.73 -9.90
C GLY A 202 10.00 -7.77 -10.93
N THR A 203 9.55 -7.88 -12.17
CA THR A 203 9.93 -6.99 -13.28
C THR A 203 9.44 -5.56 -13.09
N GLY A 204 8.36 -5.36 -12.32
CA GLY A 204 7.85 -4.06 -11.93
C GLY A 204 8.52 -3.49 -10.67
N SER A 205 8.05 -2.33 -10.23
CA SER A 205 8.49 -1.74 -8.96
C SER A 205 8.14 -2.62 -7.77
N GLU A 206 8.98 -2.63 -6.73
CA GLU A 206 8.65 -3.26 -5.46
C GLU A 206 7.44 -2.56 -4.83
N ARG A 207 6.46 -3.35 -4.37
CA ARG A 207 5.23 -2.82 -3.76
C ARG A 207 5.00 -3.50 -2.42
N GLY A 208 4.57 -2.73 -1.43
CA GLY A 208 4.21 -3.21 -0.10
C GLY A 208 2.90 -2.58 0.35
N ILE A 209 2.01 -3.39 0.91
CA ILE A 209 0.74 -2.93 1.47
C ILE A 209 0.47 -3.56 2.82
N TYR A 210 -0.09 -2.77 3.72
CA TYR A 210 -0.78 -3.23 4.91
C TYR A 210 -2.08 -2.44 4.98
N ASP A 211 -3.22 -3.12 5.03
CA ASP A 211 -4.52 -2.46 5.11
C ASP A 211 -5.52 -3.36 5.85
N SER A 212 -6.46 -2.72 6.56
CA SER A 212 -7.59 -3.40 7.18
C SER A 212 -8.82 -2.51 7.15
N PHE A 213 -9.93 -3.04 6.65
CA PHE A 213 -11.18 -2.30 6.51
C PHE A 213 -12.37 -3.24 6.34
N VAL A 214 -13.57 -2.69 6.42
CA VAL A 214 -14.83 -3.43 6.24
C VAL A 214 -15.55 -3.03 4.95
N LEU A 215 -15.46 -1.76 4.57
CA LEU A 215 -16.13 -1.24 3.37
C LEU A 215 -15.14 -1.09 2.23
N HIS A 216 -15.41 -1.79 1.13
CA HIS A 216 -14.63 -1.72 -0.09
C HIS A 216 -14.91 -0.42 -0.85
N SER A 217 -13.86 0.32 -1.20
CA SER A 217 -13.93 1.57 -1.97
C SER A 217 -12.71 1.68 -2.89
N PRO A 218 -12.85 2.20 -4.12
CA PRO A 218 -11.71 2.35 -5.04
C PRO A 218 -10.63 3.28 -4.45
N TYR A 219 -11.01 4.17 -3.53
CA TYR A 219 -10.08 5.08 -2.85
C TYR A 219 -9.32 4.41 -1.69
N LYS A 220 -9.30 3.09 -1.56
CA LYS A 220 -8.43 2.42 -0.57
C LYS A 220 -7.07 2.17 -1.21
N LYS A 221 -6.01 2.38 -0.43
CA LYS A 221 -4.63 2.23 -0.90
C LYS A 221 -4.36 0.84 -1.47
N VAL A 222 -4.92 -0.21 -0.85
CA VAL A 222 -4.79 -1.57 -1.38
C VAL A 222 -5.27 -1.69 -2.83
N TYR A 223 -6.29 -0.92 -3.23
CA TYR A 223 -6.82 -0.94 -4.59
C TYR A 223 -6.12 0.00 -5.56
N GLN A 224 -5.23 0.85 -5.07
CA GLN A 224 -4.42 1.71 -5.92
C GLN A 224 -3.09 1.03 -6.26
N ASP A 225 -2.49 0.37 -5.28
CA ASP A 225 -1.10 -0.08 -5.36
C ASP A 225 -0.95 -1.59 -5.52
N TYR A 226 -1.94 -2.39 -5.06
CA TYR A 226 -1.74 -3.83 -4.87
C TYR A 226 -2.77 -4.73 -5.55
N ARG A 227 -4.06 -4.36 -5.52
CA ARG A 227 -5.16 -5.06 -6.19
C ARG A 227 -5.92 -4.10 -7.09
N ASP A 228 -6.65 -4.61 -8.06
CA ASP A 228 -7.58 -3.80 -8.83
C ASP A 228 -8.96 -3.79 -8.14
N TYR A 229 -9.52 -2.59 -7.90
CA TYR A 229 -10.91 -2.49 -7.45
C TYR A 229 -11.90 -2.95 -8.52
N TRP A 230 -11.57 -2.66 -9.78
CA TRP A 230 -12.40 -2.83 -10.95
C TRP A 230 -12.09 -4.11 -11.71
N SER A 231 -11.42 -5.09 -11.12
CA SER A 231 -11.24 -6.39 -11.77
C SER A 231 -12.45 -7.30 -11.57
N THR A 232 -12.68 -8.23 -12.50
CA THR A 232 -13.46 -9.44 -12.26
C THR A 232 -12.50 -10.59 -12.06
N GLY A 233 -12.74 -11.44 -11.07
CA GLY A 233 -11.81 -12.54 -10.82
C GLY A 233 -12.30 -13.56 -9.83
N ALA A 234 -11.43 -14.55 -9.66
CA ALA A 234 -11.61 -15.67 -8.76
C ALA A 234 -10.29 -16.00 -8.08
N LYS A 235 -10.37 -16.31 -6.79
CA LYS A 235 -9.26 -16.82 -5.99
C LYS A 235 -9.73 -18.07 -5.27
N VAL A 236 -8.97 -19.16 -5.37
CA VAL A 236 -9.25 -20.41 -4.66
C VAL A 236 -7.97 -20.94 -4.03
N GLY A 237 -8.08 -21.40 -2.79
CA GLY A 237 -6.97 -21.96 -2.05
C GLY A 237 -7.42 -23.15 -1.22
N PHE A 238 -6.65 -24.23 -1.27
CA PHE A 238 -6.89 -25.41 -0.45
C PHE A 238 -5.59 -25.95 0.13
N LEU A 239 -5.51 -25.94 1.46
CA LEU A 239 -4.35 -26.35 2.25
C LEU A 239 -3.08 -25.63 1.83
N LEU A 240 -2.29 -26.14 0.89
CA LEU A 240 -0.98 -25.58 0.54
C LEU A 240 -0.92 -24.98 -0.87
N THR A 241 -1.95 -25.17 -1.69
CA THR A 241 -1.95 -24.78 -3.10
C THR A 241 -3.21 -24.02 -3.46
N GLY A 242 -3.08 -23.06 -4.37
CA GLY A 242 -4.18 -22.24 -4.83
C GLY A 242 -3.87 -21.56 -6.15
N ALA A 243 -4.86 -20.88 -6.68
CA ALA A 243 -4.74 -20.10 -7.90
C ALA A 243 -5.61 -18.85 -7.79
N GLU A 244 -5.19 -17.81 -8.50
CA GLU A 244 -5.95 -16.59 -8.69
C GLU A 244 -5.87 -16.17 -10.15
N VAL A 245 -7.01 -15.73 -10.67
CA VAL A 245 -7.14 -15.21 -12.02
C VAL A 245 -7.99 -13.95 -11.95
N GLU A 246 -7.53 -12.88 -12.57
CA GLU A 246 -8.29 -11.63 -12.68
C GLU A 246 -8.27 -11.11 -14.11
N LEU A 247 -9.36 -10.41 -14.48
CA LEU A 247 -9.50 -9.58 -15.67
C LEU A 247 -9.68 -8.14 -15.23
N HIS A 248 -8.89 -7.24 -15.78
CA HIS A 248 -8.77 -5.85 -15.35
C HIS A 248 -9.52 -4.92 -16.31
N TRP A 249 -10.74 -4.51 -15.94
CA TRP A 249 -11.61 -3.74 -16.84
C TRP A 249 -11.05 -2.36 -17.19
N LEU A 250 -10.31 -1.74 -16.28
CA LEU A 250 -9.66 -0.46 -16.55
C LEU A 250 -8.51 -0.59 -17.56
N GLU A 251 -7.75 -1.68 -17.52
CA GLU A 251 -6.66 -1.96 -18.46
C GLU A 251 -7.23 -2.27 -19.86
N ILE A 252 -8.40 -2.94 -19.94
CA ILE A 252 -9.12 -3.12 -21.20
C ILE A 252 -9.54 -1.77 -21.80
N PHE A 253 -10.09 -0.88 -20.96
CA PHE A 253 -10.48 0.46 -21.40
C PHE A 253 -9.25 1.26 -21.86
N ASP A 254 -8.16 1.19 -21.10
CA ASP A 254 -6.90 1.84 -21.42
C ASP A 254 -6.35 1.37 -22.77
N PHE A 255 -6.19 0.06 -22.97
CA PHE A 255 -5.79 -0.54 -24.25
C PHE A 255 -6.65 -0.07 -25.44
N ILE A 256 -7.97 -0.12 -25.31
CA ILE A 256 -8.89 0.30 -26.39
C ILE A 256 -8.73 1.79 -26.68
N SER A 257 -8.65 2.61 -25.63
CA SER A 257 -8.49 4.05 -25.78
C SER A 257 -7.12 4.44 -26.33
N GLY A 258 -6.11 3.63 -26.03
CA GLY A 258 -4.74 3.70 -26.50
C GLY A 258 -4.59 3.60 -28.00
N ILE A 259 -5.43 2.78 -28.65
CA ILE A 259 -5.54 2.69 -30.12
C ILE A 259 -5.88 4.06 -30.72
N PHE A 260 -6.64 4.88 -29.99
CA PHE A 260 -6.99 6.25 -30.36
C PHE A 260 -6.08 7.29 -29.71
N THR A 261 -4.90 6.90 -29.24
CA THR A 261 -3.86 7.73 -28.62
C THR A 261 -4.24 8.36 -27.27
N PHE A 262 -5.35 7.95 -26.65
CA PHE A 262 -5.75 8.36 -25.31
C PHE A 262 -5.18 7.39 -24.27
N ASP A 263 -4.65 7.91 -23.16
CA ASP A 263 -4.02 7.12 -22.07
C ASP A 263 -4.61 7.55 -20.71
N PRO A 264 -5.77 6.97 -20.33
CA PRO A 264 -6.41 7.22 -19.04
C PRO A 264 -5.57 6.84 -17.82
N LEU A 265 -4.76 5.79 -17.90
CA LEU A 265 -4.00 5.25 -16.76
C LEU A 265 -2.62 5.90 -16.58
N GLU A 266 -2.19 6.73 -17.53
CA GLU A 266 -0.93 7.48 -17.52
C GLU A 266 0.30 6.56 -17.38
N ASP A 267 0.28 5.44 -18.09
CA ASP A 267 1.31 4.41 -18.00
C ASP A 267 2.05 4.09 -19.31
N ASP A 268 1.73 4.82 -20.39
CA ASP A 268 2.47 4.83 -21.66
C ASP A 268 3.92 5.31 -21.44
N PHE A 269 4.92 4.51 -21.84
CA PHE A 269 6.32 4.94 -21.80
C PHE A 269 6.60 6.06 -22.79
N GLY A 270 5.86 6.10 -23.91
CA GLY A 270 5.98 7.17 -24.88
C GLY A 270 5.57 8.54 -24.34
N LYS A 271 4.77 8.63 -23.27
CA LYS A 271 4.27 9.91 -22.72
C LYS A 271 4.72 10.19 -21.29
N THR A 272 5.12 9.16 -20.56
CA THR A 272 5.39 9.27 -19.13
C THR A 272 6.70 8.58 -18.75
N ARG A 273 7.32 9.05 -17.68
CA ARG A 273 8.53 8.46 -17.08
C ARG A 273 8.30 8.13 -15.61
N SER A 274 9.05 7.16 -15.11
CA SER A 274 9.11 6.88 -13.68
C SER A 274 9.77 8.04 -12.92
N LEU A 275 9.40 8.20 -11.65
CA LEU A 275 10.13 9.07 -10.72
C LEU A 275 11.56 8.55 -10.54
N LEU A 276 12.54 9.43 -10.72
CA LEU A 276 13.95 9.07 -10.62
C LEU A 276 14.44 9.24 -9.19
N LEU A 277 14.03 8.32 -8.30
CA LEU A 277 14.40 8.40 -6.89
C LEU A 277 15.68 7.62 -6.57
N SER A 278 16.56 8.21 -5.75
CA SER A 278 17.74 7.53 -5.22
C SER A 278 17.34 6.42 -4.24
N LYS A 279 18.21 5.43 -4.05
CA LYS A 279 17.96 4.35 -3.06
C LYS A 279 17.74 4.89 -1.64
N GLN A 280 18.43 5.98 -1.30
CA GLN A 280 18.29 6.62 0.01
C GLN A 280 16.93 7.34 0.14
N GLU A 281 16.47 8.02 -0.91
CA GLU A 281 15.14 8.63 -0.95
C GLU A 281 14.05 7.56 -0.82
N GLN A 282 14.14 6.46 -1.58
CA GLN A 282 13.20 5.34 -1.50
C GLN A 282 13.15 4.74 -0.09
N LYS A 283 14.30 4.54 0.56
CA LYS A 283 14.38 4.07 1.94
C LYS A 283 13.72 5.04 2.92
N ASN A 284 14.00 6.34 2.80
CA ASN A 284 13.43 7.36 3.69
C ASN A 284 11.91 7.50 3.48
N LEU A 285 11.43 7.44 2.23
CA LEU A 285 10.01 7.39 1.91
C LEU A 285 9.35 6.16 2.54
N LEU A 286 9.99 4.99 2.47
CA LEU A 286 9.48 3.76 3.10
C LEU A 286 9.35 3.92 4.61
N ILE A 287 10.37 4.47 5.28
CA ILE A 287 10.35 4.73 6.74
C ILE A 287 9.16 5.61 7.10
N ILE A 288 9.00 6.76 6.44
CA ILE A 288 7.94 7.71 6.76
C ILE A 288 6.56 7.15 6.43
N ASN A 289 6.40 6.49 5.29
CA ASN A 289 5.13 5.88 4.93
C ASN A 289 4.76 4.76 5.91
N THR A 290 5.71 3.90 6.31
CA THR A 290 5.48 2.86 7.31
C THR A 290 5.04 3.48 8.64
N ALA A 291 5.73 4.53 9.09
CA ALA A 291 5.34 5.28 10.28
C ALA A 291 3.93 5.88 10.15
N SER A 292 3.58 6.48 9.01
CA SER A 292 2.25 7.08 8.79
C SER A 292 1.10 6.06 8.81
N HIS A 293 1.38 4.78 8.55
CA HIS A 293 0.38 3.70 8.64
C HIS A 293 0.33 3.05 10.01
N ALA A 294 1.48 2.95 10.69
CA ALA A 294 1.58 2.32 12.00
C ALA A 294 1.16 3.24 13.14
N TYR A 295 1.42 4.54 13.02
CA TYR A 295 1.18 5.51 14.08
C TYR A 295 -0.22 6.12 14.04
N CYS A 296 -0.79 6.34 15.21
CA CYS A 296 -1.94 7.23 15.37
C CYS A 296 -1.54 8.70 15.21
N ASP A 297 -2.54 9.56 15.00
CA ASP A 297 -2.37 11.02 15.03
C ASP A 297 -1.69 11.51 16.32
N CYS A 298 -1.89 10.81 17.45
CA CYS A 298 -1.24 11.08 18.72
C CYS A 298 0.29 10.88 18.67
N GLU A 299 0.76 9.78 18.12
CA GLU A 299 2.19 9.44 18.01
C GLU A 299 2.87 10.35 16.98
N ILE A 300 2.19 10.71 15.88
CA ILE A 300 2.67 11.72 14.92
C ILE A 300 2.83 13.09 15.59
N ARG A 301 1.94 13.46 16.53
CA ARG A 301 2.13 14.67 17.35
C ARG A 301 3.30 14.53 18.32
N GLU A 302 3.54 13.35 18.88
CA GLU A 302 4.67 13.13 19.79
C GLU A 302 6.01 13.28 19.08
N ILE A 303 6.14 12.79 17.84
CA ILE A 303 7.33 13.03 17.00
C ILE A 303 7.59 14.54 16.89
N ARG A 304 6.55 15.34 16.61
CA ARG A 304 6.65 16.80 16.55
C ARG A 304 6.94 17.45 17.91
N GLY A 305 6.51 16.83 19.01
CA GLY A 305 6.87 17.28 20.36
C GLY A 305 8.36 17.09 20.66
N GLN A 306 8.92 15.93 20.29
CA GLN A 306 10.33 15.61 20.50
C GLN A 306 11.26 16.32 19.50
N PHE A 307 10.80 16.48 18.27
CA PHE A 307 11.52 17.09 17.15
C PHE A 307 10.64 18.15 16.47
N PRO A 308 10.58 19.39 16.98
CA PRO A 308 9.60 20.40 16.52
C PRO A 308 9.84 21.00 15.15
N SER A 309 11.07 20.91 14.62
CA SER A 309 11.47 21.57 13.38
C SER A 309 12.39 20.67 12.57
N LEU A 310 12.27 20.76 11.25
CA LEU A 310 13.18 20.13 10.27
C LEU A 310 14.39 21.02 9.92
N SER A 311 14.56 22.14 10.64
CA SER A 311 15.74 23.01 10.52
C SER A 311 16.89 22.48 11.37
N ASP A 312 18.12 22.90 11.06
CA ASP A 312 19.30 22.49 11.84
C ASP A 312 19.25 23.06 13.28
N ALA A 313 19.01 22.15 14.25
CA ALA A 313 19.35 22.14 15.70
C ALA A 313 18.22 22.32 16.74
N PRO A 314 18.31 21.65 17.92
CA PRO A 314 19.46 20.89 18.46
C PRO A 314 19.26 19.36 18.61
N GLU A 315 20.39 18.65 18.63
CA GLU A 315 20.59 17.18 18.73
C GLU A 315 20.07 16.52 20.04
N ASN A 316 19.37 17.25 20.90
CA ASN A 316 18.81 16.70 22.12
C ASN A 316 17.27 16.70 22.03
N PRO A 317 16.61 15.53 22.01
CA PRO A 317 15.16 15.49 22.10
C PRO A 317 14.74 16.24 23.37
N VAL A 318 13.75 17.11 23.24
CA VAL A 318 13.13 17.74 24.42
C VAL A 318 12.47 16.60 25.20
N LEU A 319 13.15 16.11 26.23
CA LEU A 319 12.59 15.14 27.16
C LEU A 319 11.26 15.72 27.67
N PRO A 320 10.14 14.96 27.59
CA PRO A 320 8.91 15.42 28.20
C PRO A 320 9.20 15.71 29.67
N LYS A 321 8.87 16.93 30.13
CA LYS A 321 8.96 17.29 31.54
C LYS A 321 8.20 16.23 32.35
N ALA A 322 8.93 15.51 33.19
CA ALA A 322 8.41 14.41 34.01
C ALA A 322 7.36 14.84 35.08
N GLU A 323 6.80 16.06 35.01
CA GLU A 323 5.93 16.61 36.04
C GLU A 323 4.42 16.53 35.75
N GLU A 324 3.98 16.16 34.54
CA GLU A 324 2.53 16.07 34.25
C GLU A 324 1.98 14.64 34.16
N ALA A 325 2.83 13.61 34.07
CA ALA A 325 2.38 12.21 34.06
C ALA A 325 1.99 11.64 35.44
N SER A 326 2.26 12.36 36.54
CA SER A 326 1.95 11.88 37.91
C SER A 326 0.58 12.31 38.44
N LYS A 327 -0.19 13.14 37.72
CA LYS A 327 -1.46 13.70 38.23
C LYS A 327 -2.75 13.07 37.71
N SER A 328 -2.72 12.12 36.76
CA SER A 328 -3.97 11.52 36.24
C SER A 328 -4.33 10.13 36.79
N ASN A 329 -3.52 9.52 37.67
CA ASN A 329 -3.76 8.17 38.19
C ASN A 329 -4.16 8.09 39.68
N HIS A 330 -4.70 9.16 40.24
CA HIS A 330 -5.30 9.15 41.58
C HIS A 330 -6.73 9.67 41.55
N GLY A 331 -7.67 8.83 41.09
CA GLY A 331 -9.07 9.22 41.14
C GLY A 331 -10.13 8.30 40.53
N ALA A 332 -10.04 6.98 40.65
CA ALA A 332 -11.22 6.11 40.44
C ALA A 332 -11.06 4.71 41.02
N ARG A 333 -11.07 4.60 42.35
CA ARG A 333 -11.44 3.35 43.04
C ARG A 333 -12.32 3.69 44.23
N LYS A 334 -13.64 3.69 44.03
CA LYS A 334 -14.70 3.51 45.05
C LYS A 334 -16.10 3.56 44.40
N LYS A 335 -16.59 2.40 43.94
CA LYS A 335 -17.80 1.69 44.41
C LYS A 335 -18.17 0.62 43.39
#